data_AF-A0A1G2CD98-F1
#
_entry.id   AF-A0A1G2CD98-F1
#
_cell.length_a   1.000
_cell.length_b   1.000
_cell.length_c   1.000
_cell.angle_alpha   90.00
_cell.angle_beta   90.00
_cell.angle_gamma   90.00
#
_symmetry.space_group_name_H-M   'P 1'
#
loop_
_entity.id
_entity.type
_entity.pdbx_description
1 polymer ?
#
loop_
_entity_poly.entity_id
_entity_poly.type
_entity_poly.pdbx_seq_one_letter_code
_entity_poly.pdbx_strand_id
1 'polypeptide(L)'
;MEQAQRSSPRDLLTHLFVMAGLYVSAGMFLSLVFGLVDAYLPDLLTSYYDPASGIRWSLATLTVVFPVFVWGSWFLAKDIAANAWKGELRIRKWLVYITLFAAAALVIGDLVSLLYNFLGGELSGRFLLKTLAVFAVGAAVFTYYLYDLRRSALIFSPRMKVFVIAACLVVAAVVVTGFAVAGSPFRQRLVRFDQQKVSNLQTIQGQTVYFWQQKERLPQSLDELRDPISGFTAPRDPQSGAAYEYRATGALSFELCAEFNLSSKDALNVPKPEPLYYPYPGGVTENWDHAEGRACFARSIDPELYAKPLR
;
A
#
# COMPACT_ATOMS: atom_id res chain seq x y z
N MET A 1 -39.64 -0.09 -44.55
CA MET A 1 -39.10 1.07 -43.79
C MET A 1 -38.09 0.52 -42.81
N GLU A 2 -36.86 0.31 -43.27
CA GLU A 2 -35.75 -0.17 -42.45
C GLU A 2 -35.10 1.08 -41.86
N GLN A 3 -35.57 1.53 -40.69
CA GLN A 3 -34.87 2.57 -39.96
C GLN A 3 -33.49 1.99 -39.63
N ALA A 4 -32.45 2.56 -40.23
CA ALA A 4 -31.07 2.25 -39.90
C ALA A 4 -30.88 2.40 -38.39
N GLN A 5 -30.95 1.28 -37.66
CA GLN A 5 -30.69 1.18 -36.23
C GLN A 5 -29.21 1.47 -36.01
N ARG A 6 -28.89 2.76 -35.96
CA ARG A 6 -27.55 3.25 -35.66
C ARG A 6 -27.35 3.18 -34.14
N SER A 7 -26.18 2.71 -33.74
CA SER A 7 -25.73 2.74 -32.34
C SER A 7 -25.83 4.17 -31.79
N SER A 8 -26.50 4.35 -30.65
CA SER A 8 -26.54 5.65 -29.98
C SER A 8 -25.17 5.94 -29.35
N PRO A 9 -24.72 7.22 -29.25
CA PRO A 9 -23.55 7.59 -28.45
C PRO A 9 -23.60 7.04 -27.03
N ARG A 10 -24.81 6.92 -26.44
CA ARG A 10 -25.03 6.32 -25.12
C ARG A 10 -24.61 4.85 -25.07
N ASP A 11 -24.94 4.06 -26.10
CA ASP A 11 -24.60 2.64 -26.15
C ASP A 11 -23.08 2.46 -26.24
N LEU A 12 -22.42 3.28 -27.07
CA LEU A 12 -20.97 3.31 -27.20
C LEU A 12 -20.28 3.66 -25.88
N LEU A 13 -20.72 4.72 -25.22
CA LEU A 13 -20.16 5.16 -23.93
C LEU A 13 -20.37 4.10 -22.83
N THR A 14 -21.52 3.43 -22.81
CA THR A 14 -21.81 2.39 -21.81
C THR A 14 -20.89 1.18 -22.00
N HIS A 15 -20.66 0.74 -23.25
CA HIS A 15 -19.73 -0.35 -23.52
C HIS A 15 -18.27 0.03 -23.18
N LEU A 16 -17.82 1.23 -23.53
CA LEU A 16 -16.49 1.72 -23.17
C LEU A 16 -16.32 1.80 -21.65
N PHE A 17 -17.33 2.30 -20.94
CA PHE A 17 -17.33 2.38 -19.48
C PHE A 17 -17.17 1.00 -18.83
N VAL A 18 -17.92 0.00 -19.29
CA VAL A 18 -17.83 -1.37 -18.77
C VAL A 18 -16.44 -1.97 -19.06
N MET A 19 -15.90 -1.78 -20.27
CA MET A 19 -14.57 -2.30 -20.62
C MET A 19 -13.44 -1.59 -19.84
N ALA A 20 -13.52 -0.28 -19.67
CA ALA A 20 -12.58 0.46 -18.83
C ALA A 20 -12.66 0.00 -17.37
N GLY A 21 -13.88 -0.17 -16.85
CA GLY A 21 -14.12 -0.70 -15.50
C GLY A 21 -13.51 -2.09 -15.30
N LEU A 22 -13.63 -2.98 -16.30
CA LEU A 22 -12.98 -4.29 -16.30
C LEU A 22 -11.46 -4.16 -16.20
N TYR A 23 -10.83 -3.39 -17.09
CA TYR A 23 -9.37 -3.29 -17.16
C TYR A 23 -8.78 -2.65 -15.90
N VAL A 24 -9.41 -1.59 -15.39
CA VAL A 24 -8.99 -0.97 -14.13
C VAL A 24 -9.17 -1.94 -12.97
N SER A 25 -10.30 -2.65 -12.89
CA SER A 25 -10.52 -3.62 -11.81
C SER A 25 -9.52 -4.78 -11.87
N ALA A 26 -9.27 -5.35 -13.05
CA ALA A 26 -8.32 -6.45 -13.21
C ALA A 26 -6.89 -6.02 -12.89
N GLY A 27 -6.47 -4.84 -13.36
CA GLY A 27 -5.16 -4.27 -13.06
C GLY A 27 -4.97 -4.01 -11.57
N MET A 28 -5.94 -3.37 -10.92
CA MET A 28 -5.87 -3.07 -9.48
C MET A 28 -5.98 -4.34 -8.63
N PHE A 29 -6.72 -5.36 -9.07
CA PHE A 29 -6.75 -6.65 -8.41
C PHE A 29 -5.36 -7.31 -8.44
N LEU A 30 -4.71 -7.35 -9.61
CA LEU A 30 -3.34 -7.86 -9.72
C LEU A 30 -2.36 -7.05 -8.86
N SER A 31 -2.43 -5.73 -8.89
CA SER A 31 -1.60 -4.87 -8.03
C SER A 31 -1.81 -5.15 -6.54
N LEU A 32 -3.06 -5.37 -6.10
CA LEU A 32 -3.35 -5.72 -4.72
C LEU A 32 -2.78 -7.09 -4.35
N VAL A 33 -2.96 -8.11 -5.21
CA VAL A 33 -2.38 -9.43 -5.00
C VAL A 33 -0.85 -9.37 -4.94
N PHE A 34 -0.22 -8.56 -5.79
CA PHE A 34 1.24 -8.39 -5.78
C PHE A 34 1.73 -7.75 -4.50
N GLY A 35 1.08 -6.67 -4.05
CA GLY A 35 1.40 -6.03 -2.78
C GLY A 35 1.20 -6.97 -1.59
N LEU A 36 0.16 -7.80 -1.60
CA LEU A 36 -0.05 -8.84 -0.60
C LEU A 36 1.06 -9.90 -0.62
N VAL A 37 1.45 -10.38 -1.80
CA VAL A 37 2.56 -11.34 -1.95
C VAL A 37 3.85 -10.75 -1.39
N ASP A 38 4.15 -9.48 -1.69
CA ASP A 38 5.35 -8.80 -1.18
C ASP A 38 5.30 -8.59 0.35
N ALA A 39 4.12 -8.37 0.91
CA ALA A 39 3.95 -8.24 2.36
C ALA A 39 4.15 -9.57 3.11
N TYR A 40 3.74 -10.70 2.53
CA TYR A 40 3.90 -12.03 3.15
C TYR A 40 5.26 -12.68 2.84
N LEU A 41 5.90 -12.32 1.72
CA LEU A 41 7.19 -12.83 1.26
C LEU A 41 8.15 -11.66 0.97
N PRO A 42 8.58 -10.91 2.00
CA PRO A 42 9.48 -9.77 1.82
C PRO A 42 10.84 -10.25 1.31
N ASP A 43 11.42 -9.45 0.42
CA ASP A 43 12.74 -9.71 -0.15
C ASP A 43 13.82 -8.99 0.66
N LEU A 44 14.70 -9.79 1.26
CA LEU A 44 15.79 -9.30 2.10
C LEU A 44 16.83 -8.47 1.33
N LEU A 45 16.83 -8.54 -0.01
CA LEU A 45 17.78 -7.82 -0.86
C LEU A 45 17.26 -6.45 -1.33
N THR A 46 15.97 -6.14 -1.16
CA THR A 46 15.38 -4.86 -1.59
C THR A 46 14.90 -4.03 -0.39
N SER A 47 15.82 -3.20 0.13
CA SER A 47 15.63 -2.42 1.38
C SER A 47 14.71 -1.17 1.26
N TYR A 48 14.22 -0.81 0.06
CA TYR A 48 13.51 0.47 -0.18
C TYR A 48 12.12 0.34 -0.82
N TYR A 49 11.40 -0.77 -0.61
CA TYR A 49 10.05 -0.92 -1.14
C TYR A 49 9.00 -0.78 -0.02
N ASP A 50 8.10 0.20 -0.13
CA ASP A 50 6.89 0.33 0.71
C ASP A 50 5.67 -0.25 -0.02
N PRO A 51 5.37 -1.56 0.14
CA PRO A 51 4.20 -2.18 -0.47
C PRO A 51 2.88 -1.62 0.07
N ALA A 52 2.84 -0.97 1.25
CA ALA A 52 1.58 -0.50 1.84
C ALA A 52 0.98 0.68 1.07
N SER A 53 1.80 1.53 0.47
CA SER A 53 1.31 2.62 -0.41
C SER A 53 0.54 2.06 -1.61
N GLY A 54 1.09 1.06 -2.29
CA GLY A 54 0.47 0.38 -3.42
C GLY A 54 -0.80 -0.37 -3.04
N ILE A 55 -0.76 -1.13 -1.93
CA ILE A 55 -1.94 -1.84 -1.40
C ILE A 55 -3.10 -0.87 -1.13
N ARG A 56 -2.83 0.28 -0.49
CA ARG A 56 -3.87 1.29 -0.19
C ARG A 56 -4.49 1.87 -1.46
N TRP A 57 -3.69 2.16 -2.49
CA TRP A 57 -4.19 2.67 -3.76
C TRP A 57 -5.09 1.65 -4.48
N SER A 58 -4.65 0.40 -4.52
CA SER A 58 -5.42 -0.70 -5.11
C SER A 58 -6.71 -0.96 -4.35
N LEU A 59 -6.70 -0.95 -3.01
CA LEU A 59 -7.89 -1.07 -2.18
C LEU A 59 -8.89 0.05 -2.44
N ALA A 60 -8.44 1.31 -2.43
CA ALA A 60 -9.31 2.46 -2.65
C ALA A 60 -9.98 2.39 -4.03
N THR A 61 -9.21 2.01 -5.07
CA THR A 61 -9.73 1.93 -6.43
C THR A 61 -10.67 0.73 -6.60
N LEU A 62 -10.31 -0.47 -6.12
CA LEU A 62 -11.17 -1.66 -6.23
C LEU A 62 -12.49 -1.51 -5.49
N THR A 63 -12.45 -0.94 -4.28
CA THR A 63 -13.66 -0.78 -3.45
C THR A 63 -14.72 0.08 -4.13
N VAL A 64 -14.32 0.98 -5.03
CA VAL A 64 -15.23 1.86 -5.78
C VAL A 64 -15.48 1.35 -7.20
N VAL A 65 -14.42 1.10 -7.96
CA VAL A 65 -14.49 0.80 -9.40
C VAL A 65 -15.10 -0.58 -9.64
N PHE A 66 -14.80 -1.59 -8.81
CA PHE A 66 -15.31 -2.94 -9.04
C PHE A 66 -16.84 -3.04 -8.87
N PRO A 67 -17.47 -2.51 -7.79
CA PRO A 67 -18.93 -2.47 -7.68
C PRO A 67 -19.59 -1.69 -8.82
N VAL A 68 -18.98 -0.58 -9.23
CA VAL A 68 -19.45 0.25 -10.35
C VAL A 68 -19.38 -0.52 -11.68
N PHE A 69 -18.31 -1.28 -11.90
CA PHE A 69 -18.15 -2.16 -13.06
C PHE A 69 -19.21 -3.28 -13.07
N VAL A 70 -19.45 -3.94 -11.94
CA VAL A 70 -20.46 -4.99 -11.82
C VAL A 70 -21.86 -4.42 -12.08
N TRP A 71 -22.16 -3.25 -11.50
CA TRP A 71 -23.42 -2.55 -11.75
C TRP A 71 -23.60 -2.16 -13.21
N GLY A 72 -22.55 -1.59 -13.84
CA GLY A 72 -22.56 -1.24 -15.26
C GLY A 72 -22.75 -2.45 -16.17
N SER A 73 -22.10 -3.57 -15.85
CA SER A 73 -22.24 -4.83 -16.57
C SER A 73 -23.65 -5.41 -16.45
N TRP A 74 -24.23 -5.35 -15.26
CA TRP A 74 -25.62 -5.75 -15.03
C TRP A 74 -26.61 -4.86 -15.79
N PHE A 75 -26.39 -3.54 -15.75
CA PHE A 75 -27.22 -2.56 -16.45
C PHE A 75 -27.19 -2.81 -17.97
N LEU A 76 -26.00 -3.02 -18.52
CA LEU A 76 -25.80 -3.33 -19.94
C LEU A 76 -26.49 -4.65 -20.33
N ALA A 77 -26.35 -5.70 -19.52
CA ALA A 77 -27.01 -6.97 -19.77
C ALA A 77 -28.54 -6.84 -19.75
N LYS A 78 -29.10 -6.04 -18.82
CA LYS A 78 -30.54 -5.77 -18.73
C LYS A 78 -31.06 -5.01 -19.96
N ASP A 79 -30.31 -4.01 -20.44
CA ASP A 79 -30.69 -3.23 -21.63
C ASP A 79 -30.67 -4.09 -22.91
N ILE A 80 -29.67 -4.97 -23.06
CA ILE A 80 -29.58 -5.89 -24.20
C ILE A 80 -30.69 -6.96 -24.14
N ALA A 81 -31.04 -7.44 -22.94
CA ALA A 81 -32.16 -8.37 -22.78
C ALA A 81 -33.51 -7.74 -23.16
N ALA A 82 -33.69 -6.43 -22.92
CA ALA A 82 -34.87 -5.70 -23.36
C ALA A 82 -34.86 -5.37 -24.87
N ASN A 83 -33.68 -5.20 -25.46
CA ASN A 83 -33.49 -4.81 -26.86
C ASN A 83 -32.50 -5.77 -27.56
N ALA A 84 -33.00 -6.88 -28.10
CA ALA A 84 -32.17 -7.95 -28.67
C ALA A 84 -31.20 -7.47 -29.78
N TRP A 85 -31.60 -6.48 -30.59
CA TRP A 85 -30.78 -5.89 -31.65
C TRP A 85 -29.50 -5.22 -31.13
N LYS A 86 -29.50 -4.72 -29.88
CA LYS A 86 -28.30 -4.13 -29.26
C LYS A 86 -27.21 -5.16 -28.97
N GLY A 87 -27.56 -6.44 -28.87
CA GLY A 87 -26.60 -7.53 -28.70
C GLY A 87 -25.71 -7.76 -29.93
N GLU A 88 -26.18 -7.36 -31.11
CA GLU A 88 -25.49 -7.56 -32.39
C GLU A 88 -24.65 -6.35 -32.83
N LEU A 89 -24.59 -5.30 -32.02
CA LEU A 89 -23.82 -4.10 -32.32
C LEU A 89 -22.37 -4.46 -32.65
N ARG A 90 -21.90 -4.01 -33.82
CA ARG A 90 -20.52 -4.20 -34.29
C ARG A 90 -19.51 -3.73 -33.25
N ILE A 91 -19.82 -2.65 -32.53
CA ILE A 91 -18.94 -2.09 -31.50
C ILE A 91 -18.72 -3.01 -30.32
N ARG A 92 -19.76 -3.73 -29.86
CA ARG A 92 -19.64 -4.74 -28.80
C ARG A 92 -18.69 -5.82 -29.24
N LYS A 93 -18.90 -6.40 -30.43
CA LYS A 93 -18.05 -7.47 -30.96
C LYS A 93 -16.59 -7.01 -31.05
N TRP A 94 -16.35 -5.82 -31.59
CA TRP A 94 -14.99 -5.28 -31.71
C TRP A 94 -14.30 -5.08 -30.36
N LEU A 95 -15.00 -4.51 -29.37
CA LEU A 95 -14.48 -4.35 -28.01
C LEU A 95 -14.17 -5.70 -27.35
N VAL A 96 -15.04 -6.70 -27.51
CA VAL A 96 -14.79 -8.04 -26.95
C VAL A 96 -13.60 -8.73 -27.64
N TYR A 97 -13.44 -8.60 -28.96
CA TYR A 97 -12.25 -9.11 -29.65
C TYR A 97 -10.96 -8.44 -29.15
N ILE A 98 -10.98 -7.13 -28.91
CA ILE A 98 -9.85 -6.41 -28.31
C ILE A 98 -9.56 -6.94 -26.90
N THR A 99 -10.59 -7.15 -26.08
CA THR A 99 -10.42 -7.73 -24.74
C THR A 99 -9.81 -9.14 -24.79
N LEU A 100 -10.27 -9.99 -25.70
CA LEU A 100 -9.68 -11.33 -25.88
C LEU A 100 -8.23 -11.27 -26.34
N PHE A 101 -7.92 -10.39 -27.29
CA PHE A 101 -6.55 -10.19 -27.77
C PHE A 101 -5.64 -9.71 -26.63
N ALA A 102 -6.09 -8.71 -25.86
CA ALA A 102 -5.35 -8.19 -24.71
C ALA A 102 -5.14 -9.26 -23.63
N ALA A 103 -6.16 -10.06 -23.31
CA ALA A 103 -6.05 -11.15 -22.34
C ALA A 103 -5.08 -12.24 -22.81
N ALA A 104 -5.11 -12.61 -24.09
CA ALA A 104 -4.18 -13.57 -24.66
C ALA A 104 -2.74 -13.03 -24.66
N ALA A 105 -2.53 -11.77 -25.06
CA ALA A 105 -1.22 -11.13 -25.04
C ALA A 105 -0.65 -11.04 -23.60
N LEU A 106 -1.50 -10.73 -22.62
CA LEU A 106 -1.13 -10.70 -21.21
C LEU A 106 -0.68 -12.09 -20.72
N VAL A 107 -1.42 -13.16 -21.05
CA VAL A 107 -1.04 -14.54 -20.68
C VAL A 107 0.26 -14.96 -21.36
N ILE A 108 0.44 -14.62 -22.64
CA ILE A 108 1.68 -14.94 -23.37
C ILE A 108 2.87 -14.20 -22.75
N GLY A 109 2.73 -12.90 -22.48
CA GLY A 109 3.79 -12.10 -21.85
C GLY A 109 4.17 -12.62 -20.47
N ASP A 110 3.18 -13.07 -19.69
CA ASP A 110 3.39 -13.67 -18.37
C ASP A 110 4.15 -15.00 -18.45
N LEU A 111 3.82 -15.86 -19.42
CA LEU A 111 4.57 -17.11 -19.68
C LEU A 111 6.01 -16.85 -20.15
N VAL A 112 6.22 -15.84 -20.99
CA VAL A 112 7.57 -15.42 -21.41
C VAL A 112 8.38 -14.94 -20.20
N SER A 113 7.79 -14.10 -19.34
CA SER A 113 8.42 -13.65 -18.11
C SER A 113 8.78 -14.83 -17.19
N LEU A 114 7.86 -15.78 -17.01
CA LEU A 114 8.10 -16.99 -16.23
C LEU A 114 9.30 -17.77 -16.74
N LEU A 115 9.36 -18.02 -18.06
CA LEU A 115 10.44 -18.76 -18.68
C LEU A 115 11.78 -18.01 -18.57
N TYR A 116 11.79 -16.71 -18.80
CA TYR A 116 12.99 -15.88 -18.69
C TYR A 116 13.62 -15.96 -17.29
N ASN A 117 12.81 -15.76 -16.25
CA ASN A 117 13.28 -15.82 -14.86
C ASN A 117 13.64 -17.26 -14.43
N PHE A 118 12.93 -18.27 -14.94
CA PHE A 118 13.28 -19.67 -14.74
C PHE A 118 14.66 -20.01 -15.31
N LEU A 119 14.95 -19.59 -16.55
CA LEU A 119 16.23 -19.81 -17.21
C LEU A 119 17.38 -19.05 -16.52
N GLY A 120 17.08 -17.92 -15.88
CA GLY A 120 18.05 -17.18 -15.06
C GLY A 120 18.33 -17.82 -13.69
N GLY A 121 17.59 -18.85 -13.28
CA GLY A 121 17.72 -19.47 -11.95
C GLY A 121 17.12 -18.63 -10.81
N GLU A 122 16.37 -17.57 -11.11
CA GLU A 122 15.84 -16.58 -10.16
C GLU A 122 14.37 -16.87 -9.76
N LEU A 123 13.95 -18.13 -9.85
CA LEU A 123 12.56 -18.51 -9.60
C LEU A 123 12.24 -18.46 -8.09
N SER A 124 11.89 -17.27 -7.61
CA SER A 124 11.43 -17.05 -6.24
C SER A 124 9.95 -17.42 -6.07
N GLY A 125 9.57 -17.87 -4.86
CA GLY A 125 8.17 -18.19 -4.55
C GLY A 125 7.21 -17.00 -4.77
N ARG A 126 7.67 -15.78 -4.47
CA ARG A 126 6.94 -14.52 -4.76
C ARG A 126 6.65 -14.36 -6.25
N PHE A 127 7.63 -14.63 -7.11
CA PHE A 127 7.51 -14.45 -8.55
C PHE A 127 6.50 -15.45 -9.11
N LEU A 128 6.60 -16.72 -8.69
CA LEU A 128 5.66 -17.76 -9.09
C LEU A 128 4.22 -17.42 -8.70
N LEU A 129 3.97 -16.93 -7.48
CA LEU A 129 2.63 -16.52 -7.04
C LEU A 129 2.08 -15.35 -7.86
N LYS A 130 2.92 -14.36 -8.18
CA LYS A 130 2.53 -13.21 -9.01
C LYS A 130 2.18 -13.65 -10.44
N THR A 131 3.00 -14.48 -11.06
CA THR A 131 2.72 -15.07 -12.38
C THR A 131 1.41 -15.88 -12.36
N LEU A 132 1.21 -16.76 -11.38
CA LEU A 132 -0.03 -17.53 -11.28
C LEU A 132 -1.27 -16.64 -11.15
N ALA A 133 -1.16 -15.50 -10.45
CA ALA A 133 -2.25 -14.53 -10.36
C ALA A 133 -2.57 -13.89 -11.72
N VAL A 134 -1.55 -13.47 -12.48
CA VAL A 134 -1.71 -12.90 -13.83
C VAL A 134 -2.34 -13.91 -14.77
N PHE A 135 -1.83 -15.15 -14.78
CA PHE A 135 -2.39 -16.25 -15.55
C PHE A 135 -3.86 -16.52 -15.19
N ALA A 136 -4.20 -16.60 -13.90
CA ALA A 136 -5.56 -16.86 -13.44
C ALA A 136 -6.54 -15.76 -13.86
N VAL A 137 -6.16 -14.49 -13.72
CA VAL A 137 -6.99 -13.34 -14.13
C VAL A 137 -7.15 -13.30 -15.65
N GLY A 138 -6.05 -13.45 -16.40
CA GLY A 138 -6.07 -13.47 -17.86
C GLY A 138 -6.94 -14.60 -18.41
N ALA A 139 -6.77 -15.82 -17.89
CA ALA A 139 -7.57 -16.98 -18.27
C ALA A 139 -9.06 -16.81 -17.89
N ALA A 140 -9.37 -16.25 -16.72
CA ALA A 140 -10.74 -15.98 -16.31
C ALA A 140 -11.45 -14.99 -17.24
N VAL A 141 -10.79 -13.86 -17.56
CA VAL A 141 -11.31 -12.85 -18.49
C VAL A 141 -11.48 -13.45 -19.89
N PHE A 142 -10.45 -14.15 -20.39
CA PHE A 142 -10.49 -14.79 -21.71
C PHE A 142 -11.64 -15.79 -21.81
N THR A 143 -11.79 -16.68 -20.82
CA THR A 143 -12.84 -17.72 -20.82
C THR A 143 -14.23 -17.10 -20.75
N TYR A 144 -14.42 -16.06 -19.91
CA TYR A 144 -15.69 -15.35 -19.78
C TYR A 144 -16.11 -14.70 -21.12
N TYR A 145 -15.22 -13.95 -21.76
CA TYR A 145 -15.52 -13.24 -23.00
C TYR A 145 -15.57 -14.15 -24.22
N LEU A 146 -14.81 -15.25 -24.24
CA LEU A 146 -14.93 -16.27 -25.28
C LEU A 146 -16.30 -16.95 -25.21
N TYR A 147 -16.78 -17.20 -23.99
CA TYR A 147 -18.11 -17.74 -23.77
C TYR A 147 -19.21 -16.75 -24.17
N ASP A 148 -19.03 -15.46 -23.86
CA ASP A 148 -19.95 -14.38 -24.25
C ASP A 148 -20.03 -14.19 -25.77
N LEU A 149 -18.90 -14.34 -26.50
CA LEU A 149 -18.86 -14.30 -27.96
C LEU A 149 -19.57 -15.48 -28.62
N ARG A 150 -19.46 -16.68 -28.04
CA ARG A 150 -20.07 -17.90 -28.58
C ARG A 150 -21.60 -17.93 -28.41
N ARG A 151 -22.19 -16.97 -27.69
CA ARG A 151 -23.62 -16.91 -27.42
C ARG A 151 -24.31 -15.81 -28.21
N SER A 152 -25.37 -16.19 -28.91
CA SER A 152 -26.21 -15.28 -29.70
C SER A 152 -27.18 -14.46 -28.85
N ALA A 153 -27.48 -14.87 -27.61
CA ALA A 153 -28.39 -14.16 -26.69
C ALA A 153 -27.79 -14.05 -25.28
N LEU A 154 -27.77 -12.81 -24.75
CA LEU A 154 -27.21 -12.42 -23.44
C LEU A 154 -28.07 -12.87 -22.23
N ILE A 155 -28.68 -14.06 -22.31
CA ILE A 155 -29.44 -14.63 -21.21
C ILE A 155 -28.45 -15.28 -20.23
N PHE A 156 -28.45 -14.81 -18.98
CA PHE A 156 -27.60 -15.35 -17.90
C PHE A 156 -27.91 -16.82 -17.64
N SER A 157 -27.16 -17.73 -18.25
CA SER A 157 -27.18 -19.14 -17.88
C SER A 157 -26.71 -19.34 -16.43
N PRO A 158 -27.19 -20.36 -15.72
CA PRO A 158 -26.80 -20.63 -14.33
C PRO A 158 -25.28 -20.69 -14.13
N ARG A 159 -24.53 -21.28 -15.07
CA ARG A 159 -23.06 -21.34 -15.02
C ARG A 159 -22.37 -19.97 -14.97
N MET A 160 -22.91 -18.97 -15.67
CA MET A 160 -22.38 -17.60 -15.68
C MET A 160 -22.70 -16.86 -14.39
N LYS A 161 -23.89 -17.08 -13.82
CA LYS A 161 -24.23 -16.51 -12.51
C LYS A 161 -23.28 -17.03 -11.44
N VAL A 162 -23.00 -18.33 -11.43
CA VAL A 162 -22.02 -18.95 -10.52
C VAL A 162 -20.63 -18.36 -10.73
N PHE A 163 -20.17 -18.21 -11.97
CA PHE A 163 -18.88 -17.61 -12.27
C PHE A 163 -18.77 -16.16 -11.75
N VAL A 164 -19.79 -15.32 -11.99
CA VAL A 164 -19.81 -13.93 -11.53
C VAL A 164 -19.83 -13.85 -10.00
N ILE A 165 -20.64 -14.68 -9.33
CA ILE A 165 -20.67 -14.74 -7.86
C ILE A 165 -19.32 -15.16 -7.32
N ALA A 166 -18.70 -16.21 -7.87
CA ALA A 166 -17.38 -16.66 -7.47
C ALA A 166 -16.32 -15.56 -7.65
N ALA A 167 -16.32 -14.86 -8.79
CA ALA A 167 -15.42 -13.73 -9.04
C ALA A 167 -15.62 -12.60 -8.01
N CYS A 168 -16.86 -12.24 -7.71
CA CYS A 168 -17.16 -11.22 -6.70
C CYS A 168 -16.68 -11.63 -5.29
N LEU A 169 -16.87 -12.91 -4.92
CA LEU A 169 -16.40 -13.44 -3.64
C LEU A 169 -14.88 -13.46 -3.54
N VAL A 170 -14.19 -13.83 -4.62
CA VAL A 170 -12.71 -13.80 -4.68
C VAL A 170 -12.20 -12.37 -4.53
N VAL A 171 -12.77 -11.41 -5.27
CA VAL A 171 -12.38 -10.00 -5.14
C VAL A 171 -12.66 -9.49 -3.72
N ALA A 172 -13.82 -9.79 -3.15
CA ALA A 172 -14.15 -9.40 -1.78
C ALA A 172 -13.18 -10.00 -0.76
N ALA A 173 -12.83 -11.28 -0.90
CA ALA A 173 -11.87 -11.95 -0.01
C ALA A 173 -10.48 -11.29 -0.09
N VAL A 174 -9.98 -10.98 -1.29
CA VAL A 174 -8.68 -10.31 -1.47
C VAL A 174 -8.71 -8.88 -0.91
N VAL A 175 -9.82 -8.14 -1.09
CA VAL A 175 -10.00 -6.80 -0.50
C VAL A 175 -10.00 -6.86 1.03
N VAL A 176 -10.72 -7.81 1.63
CA VAL A 176 -10.74 -8.00 3.09
C VAL A 176 -9.35 -8.34 3.62
N THR A 177 -8.62 -9.25 2.96
CA THR A 177 -7.22 -9.55 3.29
C THR A 177 -6.33 -8.32 3.15
N GLY A 178 -6.53 -7.51 2.10
CA GLY A 178 -5.83 -6.24 1.91
C GLY A 178 -6.04 -5.26 3.06
N PHE A 179 -7.27 -5.11 3.55
CA PHE A 179 -7.55 -4.28 4.73
C PHE A 179 -6.93 -4.83 6.01
N ALA A 180 -6.88 -6.15 6.17
CA ALA A 180 -6.23 -6.79 7.31
C ALA A 180 -4.71 -6.52 7.32
N VAL A 181 -4.04 -6.61 6.16
CA VAL A 181 -2.58 -6.39 6.02
C VAL A 181 -2.22 -4.91 6.06
N ALA A 182 -2.96 -4.04 5.35
CA ALA A 182 -2.67 -2.60 5.34
C ALA A 182 -2.91 -1.93 6.70
N GLY A 183 -3.64 -2.59 7.61
CA GLY A 183 -4.11 -2.03 8.87
C GLY A 183 -5.23 -1.00 8.65
N SER A 184 -6.03 -0.77 9.70
CA SER A 184 -7.10 0.24 9.63
C SER A 184 -6.52 1.66 9.50
N PRO A 185 -7.25 2.61 8.89
CA PRO A 185 -6.81 4.01 8.79
C PRO A 185 -6.56 4.63 10.17
N PHE A 186 -7.29 4.18 11.20
CA PHE A 186 -7.08 4.60 12.58
C PHE A 186 -5.73 4.12 13.11
N ARG A 187 -5.38 2.84 12.92
CA ARG A 187 -4.07 2.30 13.31
C ARG A 187 -2.91 3.00 12.61
N GLN A 188 -3.06 3.28 11.30
CA GLN A 188 -2.04 4.02 10.53
C GLN A 188 -1.83 5.46 11.04
N ARG A 189 -2.87 6.08 11.58
CA ARG A 189 -2.74 7.40 12.21
C ARG A 189 -1.97 7.33 13.53
N LEU A 190 -2.20 6.29 14.33
CA LEU A 190 -1.46 6.05 15.57
C LEU A 190 0.04 5.80 15.29
N VAL A 191 0.36 4.97 14.29
CA VAL A 191 1.75 4.75 13.86
C VAL A 191 2.45 6.06 13.47
N ARG A 192 1.76 6.94 12.72
CA ARG A 192 2.32 8.24 12.34
C ARG A 192 2.53 9.18 13.53
N PHE A 193 1.63 9.17 14.51
CA PHE A 193 1.84 9.91 15.74
C PHE A 193 3.08 9.38 16.48
N ASP A 194 3.22 8.06 16.64
CA ASP A 194 4.38 7.46 17.30
C ASP A 194 5.69 7.77 16.55
N GLN A 195 5.71 7.70 15.22
CA GLN A 195 6.86 8.14 14.41
C GLN A 195 7.23 9.60 14.63
N GLN A 196 6.23 10.49 14.70
CA GLN A 196 6.46 11.90 15.00
C GLN A 196 7.01 12.09 16.42
N LYS A 197 6.52 11.32 17.41
CA LYS A 197 7.07 11.32 18.77
C LYS A 197 8.54 10.90 18.78
N VAL A 198 8.90 9.81 18.09
CA VAL A 198 10.31 9.39 17.95
C VAL A 198 11.17 10.48 17.32
N SER A 199 10.72 11.09 16.21
CA SER A 199 11.44 12.19 15.55
C SER A 199 11.63 13.41 16.47
N ASN A 200 10.61 13.75 17.26
CA ASN A 200 10.69 14.80 18.26
C ASN A 200 11.70 14.48 19.37
N LEU A 201 11.71 13.24 19.88
CA LEU A 201 12.69 12.79 20.89
C LEU A 201 14.12 12.83 20.35
N GLN A 202 14.34 12.38 19.10
CA GLN A 202 15.64 12.49 18.42
C GLN A 202 16.11 13.94 18.30
N THR A 203 15.18 14.84 17.96
CA THR A 203 15.46 16.28 17.88
C THR A 203 15.86 16.85 19.25
N ILE A 204 15.11 16.53 20.31
CA ILE A 204 15.42 16.95 21.68
C ILE A 204 16.77 16.40 22.12
N GLN A 205 17.07 15.14 21.79
CA GLN A 205 18.33 14.51 22.10
C GLN A 205 19.51 15.26 21.45
N GLY A 206 19.41 15.56 20.15
CA GLY A 206 20.44 16.33 19.44
C GLY A 206 20.68 17.71 20.07
N GLN A 207 19.61 18.40 20.46
CA GLN A 207 19.71 19.70 21.12
C GLN A 207 20.27 19.61 22.55
N THR A 208 20.00 18.51 23.25
CA THR A 208 20.59 18.23 24.57
C THR A 208 22.11 18.03 24.46
N VAL A 209 22.56 17.28 23.45
CA VAL A 209 24.00 17.08 23.16
C VAL A 209 24.65 18.42 22.80
N TYR A 210 24.02 19.22 21.92
CA TYR A 210 24.52 20.55 21.56
C TYR A 210 24.64 21.49 22.78
N PHE A 211 23.62 21.52 23.64
CA PHE A 211 23.65 22.29 24.88
C PHE A 211 24.82 21.88 25.78
N TRP A 212 25.05 20.58 25.94
CA TRP A 212 26.17 20.05 26.73
C TRP A 212 27.53 20.45 26.15
N GLN A 213 27.70 20.39 24.82
CA GLN A 213 28.94 20.80 24.16
C GLN A 213 29.29 22.28 24.41
N GLN A 214 28.28 23.14 24.54
CA GLN A 214 28.49 24.58 24.78
C GLN A 214 28.64 24.95 26.25
N LYS A 215 27.82 24.37 27.12
CA LYS A 215 27.69 24.78 28.53
C LYS A 215 28.35 23.82 29.51
N GLU A 216 28.89 22.71 29.02
CA GLU A 216 29.63 21.69 29.79
C GLU A 216 28.84 21.08 30.95
N ARG A 217 27.50 21.15 30.87
CA ARG A 217 26.55 20.51 31.77
C ARG A 217 25.29 20.13 31.01
N LEU A 218 24.55 19.15 31.51
CA LEU A 218 23.22 18.85 31.01
C LEU A 218 22.21 19.96 31.40
N PRO A 219 21.16 20.19 30.60
CA PRO A 219 20.06 21.07 30.98
C PRO A 219 19.32 20.49 32.20
N GLN A 220 18.78 21.31 33.10
CA GLN A 220 17.93 20.81 34.20
C GLN A 220 16.50 20.55 33.73
N SER A 221 16.08 21.21 32.65
CA SER A 221 14.76 21.06 32.03
C SER A 221 14.81 21.34 30.54
N LEU A 222 13.80 20.88 29.80
CA LEU A 222 13.66 21.16 28.36
C LEU A 222 13.50 22.65 28.05
N ASP A 223 13.08 23.48 29.02
CA ASP A 223 12.95 24.91 28.82
C ASP A 223 14.31 25.62 28.70
N GLU A 224 15.39 25.04 29.24
CA GLU A 224 16.74 25.57 29.06
C GLU A 224 17.27 25.37 27.63
N LEU A 225 16.65 24.47 26.86
CA LEU A 225 16.99 24.28 25.45
C LEU A 225 16.42 25.38 24.55
N ARG A 226 15.54 26.25 25.07
CA ARG A 226 14.94 27.33 24.27
C ARG A 226 16.02 28.28 23.77
N ASP A 227 16.06 28.47 22.46
CA ASP A 227 16.98 29.39 21.80
C ASP A 227 16.20 30.33 20.86
N PRO A 228 16.02 31.61 21.24
CA PRO A 228 15.37 32.61 20.40
C PRO A 228 16.08 32.89 19.07
N ILE A 229 17.39 32.60 18.97
CA ILE A 229 18.19 32.90 17.77
C ILE A 229 17.98 31.83 16.71
N SER A 230 18.12 30.54 17.06
CA SER A 230 17.76 29.44 16.15
C SER A 230 16.25 29.21 16.03
N GLY A 231 15.45 29.79 16.93
CA GLY A 231 14.02 29.56 17.04
C GLY A 231 13.66 28.21 17.65
N PHE A 232 14.65 27.49 18.23
CA PHE A 232 14.40 26.17 18.78
C PHE A 232 13.57 26.26 20.07
N THR A 233 12.50 25.48 20.11
CA THR A 233 11.72 25.19 21.31
C THR A 233 11.43 23.70 21.34
N ALA A 234 11.51 23.08 22.52
CA ALA A 234 11.26 21.66 22.64
C ALA A 234 9.84 21.34 22.11
N PRO A 235 9.71 20.44 21.11
CA PRO A 235 8.41 20.08 20.57
C PRO A 235 7.54 19.43 21.65
N ARG A 236 6.23 19.44 21.44
CA ARG A 236 5.25 18.77 22.30
C ARG A 236 4.69 17.53 21.60
N ASP A 237 4.04 16.66 22.35
CA ASP A 237 3.30 15.56 21.78
C ASP A 237 2.19 16.11 20.86
N PRO A 238 2.21 15.81 19.54
CA PRO A 238 1.23 16.33 18.59
C PRO A 238 -0.19 15.77 18.81
N GLN A 239 -0.34 14.69 19.59
CA GLN A 239 -1.61 14.04 19.88
C GLN A 239 -2.24 14.57 21.18
N SER A 240 -1.45 14.67 22.26
CA SER A 240 -1.94 15.07 23.59
C SER A 240 -1.67 16.55 23.93
N GLY A 241 -0.72 17.20 23.25
CA GLY A 241 -0.23 18.54 23.60
C GLY A 241 0.68 18.57 24.83
N ALA A 242 0.94 17.42 25.47
CA ALA A 242 1.83 17.30 26.61
C ALA A 242 3.29 17.57 26.21
N ALA A 243 4.07 18.14 27.12
CA ALA A 243 5.52 18.21 26.94
C ALA A 243 6.13 16.82 27.12
N TYR A 244 7.19 16.50 26.36
CA TYR A 244 7.95 15.27 26.59
C TYR A 244 8.64 15.32 27.96
N GLU A 245 8.83 14.15 28.55
CA GLU A 245 9.51 14.04 29.83
C GLU A 245 11.02 13.98 29.59
N TYR A 246 11.76 14.76 30.37
CA TYR A 246 13.22 14.77 30.38
C TYR A 246 13.72 14.71 31.81
N ARG A 247 14.76 13.90 32.04
CA ARG A 247 15.44 13.84 33.33
C ARG A 247 16.94 13.65 33.12
N ALA A 248 17.75 14.53 33.71
CA ALA A 248 19.17 14.24 33.88
C ALA A 248 19.33 13.16 34.98
N THR A 249 19.93 12.02 34.61
CA THR A 249 20.15 10.87 35.51
C THR A 249 21.58 10.80 36.04
N GLY A 250 22.48 11.62 35.49
CA GLY A 250 23.88 11.73 35.90
C GLY A 250 24.56 12.92 35.23
N ALA A 251 25.89 12.98 35.29
CA ALA A 251 26.65 14.09 34.70
C ALA A 251 26.65 14.09 33.16
N LEU A 252 26.59 12.89 32.56
CA LEU A 252 26.59 12.67 31.11
C LEU A 252 25.43 11.77 30.65
N SER A 253 24.51 11.44 31.56
CA SER A 253 23.37 10.57 31.27
C SER A 253 22.05 11.28 31.49
N PHE A 254 21.10 11.03 30.60
CA PHE A 254 19.76 11.55 30.68
C PHE A 254 18.74 10.55 30.13
N GLU A 255 17.48 10.78 30.47
CA GLU A 255 16.35 9.98 30.05
C GLU A 255 15.33 10.85 29.34
N LEU A 256 14.79 10.33 28.23
CA LEU A 256 13.70 10.93 27.47
C LEU A 256 12.52 9.97 27.44
N CYS A 257 11.34 10.42 27.85
CA CYS A 257 10.14 9.58 27.81
C CYS A 257 9.01 10.20 26.99
N ALA A 258 8.21 9.31 26.39
CA ALA A 258 6.97 9.65 25.71
C ALA A 258 5.94 8.54 25.93
N GLU A 259 4.68 8.86 25.67
CA GLU A 259 3.58 7.89 25.66
C GLU A 259 3.28 7.47 24.21
N PHE A 260 3.47 6.19 23.91
CA PHE A 260 3.27 5.64 22.57
C PHE A 260 1.96 4.89 22.46
N ASN A 261 1.36 4.90 21.28
CA ASN A 261 0.06 4.27 21.03
C ASN A 261 0.21 2.78 20.69
N LEU A 262 1.31 2.37 20.06
CA LEU A 262 1.56 1.01 19.62
C LEU A 262 3.00 0.60 19.95
N SER A 263 3.25 -0.70 20.09
CA SER A 263 4.63 -1.19 20.17
C SER A 263 5.33 -1.08 18.81
N SER A 264 6.66 -0.93 18.80
CA SER A 264 7.45 -0.94 17.56
C SER A 264 7.23 -2.23 16.77
N LYS A 265 7.06 -3.37 17.46
CA LYS A 265 6.75 -4.67 16.82
C LYS A 265 5.38 -4.69 16.14
N ASP A 266 4.38 -4.08 16.77
CA ASP A 266 3.05 -3.94 16.20
C ASP A 266 2.98 -2.93 15.05
N ALA A 267 3.93 -1.99 15.02
CA ALA A 267 4.11 -1.03 13.95
C ALA A 267 4.95 -1.58 12.77
N LEU A 268 5.77 -2.62 12.97
CA LEU A 268 6.58 -3.29 11.94
C LEU A 268 5.74 -4.11 10.94
N ASN A 269 4.52 -4.51 11.30
CA ASN A 269 3.54 -5.07 10.35
C ASN A 269 2.99 -4.02 9.35
N VAL A 270 3.47 -2.78 9.43
CA VAL A 270 3.31 -1.77 8.40
C VAL A 270 4.70 -1.56 7.78
N PRO A 271 4.89 -1.84 6.48
CA PRO A 271 6.14 -1.56 5.80
C PRO A 271 6.46 -0.08 5.96
N LYS A 272 7.48 0.22 6.77
CA LYS A 272 8.06 1.55 6.83
C LYS A 272 9.22 1.56 5.85
N PRO A 273 9.40 2.62 5.04
CA PRO A 273 10.73 2.94 4.55
C PRO A 273 11.56 3.23 5.80
N GLU A 274 12.45 2.30 6.17
CA GLU A 274 13.44 2.58 7.18
C GLU A 274 14.27 3.78 6.71
N PRO A 275 14.49 4.80 7.55
CA PRO A 275 15.51 5.78 7.23
C PRO A 275 16.83 5.03 7.05
N LEU A 276 17.52 5.31 5.95
CA LEU A 276 18.81 4.73 5.58
C LEU A 276 19.76 4.75 6.78
N TYR A 277 19.87 3.58 7.41
CA TYR A 277 20.75 3.35 8.54
C TYR A 277 22.16 3.12 8.00
N TYR A 278 23.04 4.10 8.17
CA TYR A 278 24.48 3.87 8.02
C TYR A 278 25.00 3.36 9.36
N PRO A 279 25.35 2.06 9.49
CA PRO A 279 26.03 1.59 10.69
C PRO A 279 27.42 2.23 10.68
N TYR A 280 27.63 3.24 11.50
CA TYR A 280 28.98 3.69 11.81
C TYR A 280 29.63 2.63 12.73
N PRO A 281 30.78 2.04 12.35
CA PRO A 281 31.48 1.10 13.23
C PRO A 281 31.90 1.84 14.51
N GLY A 282 31.33 1.45 15.65
CA GLY A 282 31.61 2.06 16.96
C GLY A 282 30.53 3.02 17.50
N GLY A 283 29.46 3.30 16.75
CA GLY A 283 28.32 4.07 17.26
C GLY A 283 27.44 3.22 18.18
N VAL A 284 27.05 3.75 19.34
CA VAL A 284 25.96 3.17 20.15
C VAL A 284 24.71 3.15 19.26
N THR A 285 24.21 1.96 18.97
CA THR A 285 22.97 1.78 18.20
C THR A 285 21.85 2.43 19.00
N GLU A 286 21.41 3.63 18.61
CA GLU A 286 20.33 4.32 19.31
C GLU A 286 19.00 3.69 18.94
N ASN A 287 18.69 2.58 19.61
CA ASN A 287 17.43 1.90 19.42
C ASN A 287 16.30 2.77 20.02
N TRP A 288 15.33 3.13 19.18
CA TRP A 288 14.09 3.81 19.56
C TRP A 288 12.91 2.83 19.64
N ASP A 289 13.19 1.53 19.74
CA ASP A 289 12.17 0.52 19.97
C ASP A 289 11.44 0.75 21.30
N HIS A 290 10.11 0.77 21.24
CA HIS A 290 9.26 0.99 22.40
C HIS A 290 8.11 -0.02 22.46
N ALA A 291 7.62 -0.23 23.68
CA ALA A 291 6.33 -0.87 23.92
C ALA A 291 5.18 0.15 23.72
N GLU A 292 3.95 -0.34 23.75
CA GLU A 292 2.78 0.52 23.89
C GLU A 292 2.76 1.17 25.30
N GLY A 293 2.28 2.41 25.39
CA GLY A 293 2.23 3.19 26.62
C GLY A 293 3.50 4.00 26.87
N ARG A 294 3.73 4.36 28.13
CA ARG A 294 4.89 5.18 28.53
C ARG A 294 6.19 4.38 28.35
N ALA A 295 7.07 4.87 27.48
CA ALA A 295 8.41 4.32 27.28
C ALA A 295 9.47 5.40 27.50
N CYS A 296 10.59 5.00 28.12
CA CYS A 296 11.71 5.87 28.45
C CYS A 296 12.99 5.36 27.81
N PHE A 297 13.78 6.27 27.26
CA PHE A 297 15.02 6.00 26.58
C PHE A 297 16.18 6.62 27.36
N ALA A 298 16.97 5.76 28.00
CA ALA A 298 18.22 6.18 28.62
C ALA A 298 19.26 6.46 27.53
N ARG A 299 19.96 7.59 27.67
CA ARG A 299 21.03 8.05 26.79
C ARG A 299 22.23 8.45 27.62
N SER A 300 23.41 8.15 27.09
CA SER A 300 24.69 8.55 27.67
C SER A 300 25.50 9.26 26.60
N ILE A 301 26.02 10.43 26.92
CA ILE A 301 26.92 11.18 26.04
C ILE A 301 28.31 10.57 26.20
N ASP A 302 28.89 10.11 25.10
CA ASP A 302 30.30 9.74 25.02
C ASP A 302 31.13 11.00 24.67
N PRO A 303 31.95 11.54 25.59
CA PRO A 303 32.72 12.74 25.33
C PRO A 303 33.80 12.57 24.26
N GLU A 304 34.28 11.36 24.00
CA GLU A 304 35.29 11.09 22.97
C GLU A 304 34.67 11.12 21.57
N LEU A 305 33.47 10.53 21.43
CA LEU A 305 32.73 10.53 20.17
C LEU A 305 32.16 11.91 19.83
N TYR A 306 31.65 12.62 20.84
CA TYR A 306 31.06 13.96 20.70
C TYR A 306 32.04 15.06 21.13
N ALA A 307 33.32 14.87 20.84
CA ALA A 307 34.42 15.75 21.25
C ALA A 307 34.10 17.23 21.00
N LYS A 308 34.45 18.05 21.99
CA LYS A 308 34.21 19.50 21.96
C LYS A 308 34.91 20.13 20.75
N PRO A 309 34.32 21.14 20.09
CA PRO A 309 35.07 21.96 19.16
C PRO A 309 36.28 22.55 19.90
N LEU A 310 37.48 22.38 19.34
CA LEU A 310 38.71 22.93 19.91
C LEU A 310 38.53 24.45 20.11
N ARG A 311 38.71 24.92 21.35
CA ARG A 311 38.74 26.34 21.70
C ARG A 311 40.00 27.01 21.17
#